data_AF-A0A7W4JF10-F1
#
_entry.id   AF-A0A7W4JF10-F1
#
_cell.length_a   1.000
_cell.length_b   1.000
_cell.length_c   1.000
_cell.angle_alpha   90.00
_cell.angle_beta   90.00
_cell.angle_gamma   90.00
#
_symmetry.space_group_name_H-M   'P 1'
#
loop_
_entity.id
_entity.type
_entity.pdbx_description
1 polymer ?
#
loop_
_entity_poly.entity_id
_entity_poly.type
_entity_poly.pdbx_seq_one_letter_code
_entity_poly.pdbx_strand_id
1 'polypeptide(L)'
;MELPALIYFTSLINEGSAASAAPVLGVSASTLSHSVSALEQAMATSLLSRSSLRRGSRAVTTAQGESLYRSALHLLGWCLTLIEDDNRSHMAPPERDTAGPLPTHRLRALLGSGLTLRMIGYFLSVYETRRIAAAAQRLSLTQPTLSRQIGRLETILGRTLFIRSPHGVMPTAEAEALRQGCQQVDQTHRQIMRDENFSYFRAFRTLKLASMMPTSSDSSLTVLLANLVRLWRHRRYQPPLTISTIAAPQMVEGLLDGRFDAGLSDLIDIPLDLDSAELEKSAIFLVFGRAHSPPPGQTPRIALASYLLAVPALGTGLRRVTDRYLDQEGITPGSIFETQSLSLMLRLVEDGTCCAILPAGSFRSHAVHAIPLPDRYRMTTRLIWKKEHPNLAIIGRLQAGLAEIQAEAGSAGRKSVA
;
A
#
# COMPACT_ATOMS: atom_id res chain seq x y z
N MET A 1 -13.39 -1.19 6.29
CA MET A 1 -14.32 -1.28 7.43
C MET A 1 -15.47 -2.18 7.02
N GLU A 2 -15.82 -3.16 7.85
CA GLU A 2 -16.85 -4.17 7.54
C GLU A 2 -18.13 -3.88 8.33
N LEU A 3 -19.30 -4.15 7.73
CA LEU A 3 -20.61 -3.86 8.32
C LEU A 3 -20.82 -4.54 9.71
N PRO A 4 -20.45 -5.82 9.92
CA PRO A 4 -20.57 -6.46 11.23
C PRO A 4 -19.80 -5.74 12.33
N ALA A 5 -18.63 -5.17 12.02
CA ALA A 5 -17.83 -4.46 13.01
C ALA A 5 -18.54 -3.20 13.53
N LEU A 6 -19.23 -2.47 12.65
CA LEU A 6 -20.06 -1.32 13.02
C LEU A 6 -21.27 -1.74 13.87
N ILE A 7 -21.91 -2.85 13.52
CA ILE A 7 -23.04 -3.41 14.29
C ILE A 7 -22.59 -3.79 15.71
N TYR A 8 -21.47 -4.51 15.84
CA TYR A 8 -20.91 -4.92 17.12
C TYR A 8 -20.51 -3.73 17.98
N PHE A 9 -19.87 -2.72 17.37
CA PHE A 9 -19.48 -1.49 18.06
C PHE A 9 -20.72 -0.72 18.57
N THR A 10 -21.72 -0.54 17.72
CA THR A 10 -22.98 0.15 18.07
C THR A 10 -23.73 -0.57 19.18
N SER A 11 -23.86 -1.91 19.08
CA SER A 11 -24.54 -2.72 20.09
C SER A 11 -23.80 -2.73 21.43
N LEU A 12 -22.47 -2.76 21.42
CA LEU A 12 -21.67 -2.64 22.65
C LEU A 12 -21.93 -1.34 23.39
N ILE A 13 -22.08 -0.23 22.66
CA ILE A 13 -22.40 1.08 23.24
C ILE A 13 -23.83 1.09 23.79
N ASN A 14 -24.80 0.61 23.00
CA ASN A 14 -26.22 0.58 23.39
C ASN A 14 -26.45 -0.23 24.67
N GLU A 15 -25.84 -1.42 24.75
CA GLU A 15 -26.06 -2.39 25.84
C GLU A 15 -25.06 -2.19 26.99
N GLY A 16 -24.11 -1.26 26.83
CA GLY A 16 -23.15 -0.85 27.83
C GLY A 16 -22.05 -1.87 28.14
N SER A 17 -22.10 -3.11 27.64
CA SER A 17 -20.98 -4.07 27.78
C SER A 17 -21.02 -5.17 26.73
N ALA A 18 -19.87 -5.79 26.44
CA ALA A 18 -19.82 -6.95 25.56
C ALA A 18 -20.60 -8.16 26.12
N ALA A 19 -20.71 -8.29 27.44
CA ALA A 19 -21.45 -9.37 28.10
C ALA A 19 -22.97 -9.21 27.91
N SER A 20 -23.46 -7.97 27.89
CA SER A 20 -24.86 -7.64 27.62
C SER A 20 -25.18 -7.67 26.13
N ALA A 21 -24.29 -7.16 25.28
CA ALA A 21 -24.51 -7.03 23.84
C ALA A 21 -24.50 -8.37 23.08
N ALA A 22 -23.58 -9.26 23.43
CA ALA A 22 -23.34 -10.48 22.67
C ALA A 22 -24.56 -11.43 22.62
N PRO A 23 -25.28 -11.70 23.74
CA PRO A 23 -26.49 -12.52 23.71
C PRO A 23 -27.59 -11.95 22.81
N VAL A 24 -27.77 -10.62 22.80
CA VAL A 24 -28.83 -9.97 22.04
C VAL A 24 -28.56 -10.07 20.53
N LEU A 25 -27.29 -9.99 20.12
CA LEU A 25 -26.86 -10.21 18.74
C LEU A 25 -26.73 -11.70 18.36
N GLY A 26 -26.83 -12.62 19.31
CA GLY A 26 -26.66 -14.06 19.07
C GLY A 26 -25.21 -14.47 18.77
N VAL A 27 -24.22 -13.75 19.31
CA VAL A 27 -22.78 -14.02 19.15
C VAL A 27 -22.10 -14.21 20.50
N SER A 28 -20.84 -14.66 20.50
CA SER A 28 -20.05 -14.73 21.73
C SER A 28 -19.44 -13.37 22.10
N ALA A 29 -19.25 -13.12 23.39
CA ALA A 29 -18.62 -11.88 23.87
C ALA A 29 -17.17 -11.73 23.37
N SER A 30 -16.46 -12.84 23.13
CA SER A 30 -15.11 -12.83 22.54
C SER A 30 -15.14 -12.45 21.07
N THR A 31 -16.09 -12.96 20.28
CA THR A 31 -16.29 -12.58 18.87
C THR A 31 -16.57 -11.09 18.73
N LEU A 32 -17.47 -10.57 19.57
CA LEU A 32 -17.81 -9.15 19.59
C LEU A 32 -16.58 -8.32 19.96
N SER A 33 -15.93 -8.64 21.08
CA SER A 33 -14.75 -7.90 21.55
C SER A 33 -13.62 -7.92 20.54
N HIS A 34 -13.34 -9.08 19.93
CA HIS A 34 -12.31 -9.22 18.91
C HIS A 34 -12.62 -8.36 17.67
N SER A 35 -13.88 -8.31 17.25
CA SER A 35 -14.29 -7.50 16.09
C SER A 35 -14.22 -6.01 16.37
N VAL A 36 -14.56 -5.58 17.58
CA VAL A 36 -14.40 -4.18 18.01
C VAL A 36 -12.92 -3.83 18.14
N SER A 37 -12.09 -4.71 18.69
CA SER A 37 -10.62 -4.50 18.71
C SER A 37 -10.03 -4.47 17.30
N ALA A 38 -10.51 -5.30 16.37
CA ALA A 38 -10.10 -5.26 14.97
C ALA A 38 -10.55 -3.95 14.28
N LEU A 39 -11.72 -3.41 14.65
CA LEU A 39 -12.18 -2.10 14.21
C LEU A 39 -11.30 -0.97 14.76
N GLU A 40 -10.98 -0.99 16.06
CA GLU A 40 -10.03 -0.07 16.70
C GLU A 40 -8.64 -0.16 16.06
N GLN A 41 -8.17 -1.36 15.70
CA GLN A 41 -6.91 -1.56 14.98
C GLN A 41 -6.98 -1.03 13.53
N ALA A 42 -8.06 -1.31 12.81
CA ALA A 42 -8.24 -0.86 11.43
C ALA A 42 -8.40 0.66 11.32
N MET A 43 -9.01 1.29 12.33
CA MET A 43 -9.14 2.75 12.46
C MET A 43 -7.96 3.37 13.22
N ALA A 44 -7.15 2.52 13.83
CA ALA A 44 -6.01 2.84 14.67
C ALA A 44 -6.26 3.92 15.72
N THR A 45 -7.42 3.81 16.37
CA THR A 45 -7.84 4.70 17.45
C THR A 45 -8.57 3.91 18.52
N SER A 46 -8.42 4.33 19.77
CA SER A 46 -9.21 3.79 20.89
C SER A 46 -10.61 4.36 20.75
N LEU A 47 -11.59 3.51 20.46
CA LEU A 47 -13.00 3.91 20.40
C LEU A 47 -13.64 3.81 21.79
N LEU A 48 -13.09 2.95 22.64
CA LEU A 48 -13.49 2.77 24.04
C LEU A 48 -12.38 3.20 25.00
N SER A 49 -12.76 3.65 26.20
CA SER A 49 -11.84 3.98 27.29
C SER A 49 -11.15 2.73 27.82
N ARG A 50 -9.89 2.86 28.28
CA ARG A 50 -9.10 1.76 28.87
C ARG A 50 -9.78 1.08 30.07
N SER A 51 -10.65 1.80 30.77
CA SER A 51 -11.44 1.26 31.89
C SER A 51 -12.55 0.29 31.44
N SER A 52 -13.02 0.41 30.19
CA SER A 52 -14.08 -0.40 29.61
C SER A 52 -13.63 -1.77 29.11
N LEU A 53 -12.32 -2.04 29.08
CA LEU A 53 -11.74 -3.31 28.66
C LEU A 53 -11.65 -4.35 29.80
N ARG A 54 -12.01 -3.99 31.03
CA ARG A 54 -12.12 -4.94 32.16
C ARG A 54 -13.46 -5.69 32.09
N ARG A 55 -13.44 -7.00 32.38
CA ARG A 55 -14.66 -7.85 32.41
C ARG A 55 -15.74 -7.19 33.30
N GLY A 56 -16.91 -6.93 32.72
CA GLY A 56 -18.07 -6.35 33.42
C GLY A 56 -18.07 -4.82 33.57
N SER A 57 -17.08 -4.11 33.02
CA SER A 57 -17.07 -2.64 33.04
C SER A 57 -17.92 -2.04 31.93
N ARG A 58 -18.56 -0.90 32.23
CA ARG A 58 -19.41 -0.17 31.28
C ARG A 58 -18.55 0.37 30.13
N ALA A 59 -19.05 0.23 28.91
CA ALA A 59 -18.49 0.84 27.71
C ALA A 59 -18.59 2.37 27.84
N VAL A 60 -17.43 3.01 27.88
CA VAL A 60 -17.29 4.46 27.88
C VAL A 60 -16.58 4.81 26.59
N THR A 61 -17.25 5.56 25.72
CA THR A 61 -16.71 5.99 24.44
C THR A 61 -15.64 7.05 24.63
N THR A 62 -14.62 7.04 23.78
CA THR A 62 -13.76 8.22 23.57
C THR A 62 -14.52 9.23 22.70
N ALA A 63 -13.99 10.46 22.55
CA ALA A 63 -14.57 11.44 21.61
C ALA A 63 -14.65 10.90 20.17
N GLN A 64 -13.64 10.10 19.77
CA GLN A 64 -13.61 9.43 18.47
C GLN A 64 -14.62 8.29 18.39
N GLY A 65 -14.77 7.52 19.47
CA GLY A 65 -15.82 6.50 19.60
C GLY A 65 -17.21 7.10 19.46
N GLU A 66 -17.45 8.25 20.07
CA GLU A 66 -18.72 8.97 19.98
C GLU A 66 -19.00 9.49 18.56
N SER A 67 -18.01 10.08 17.88
CA SER A 67 -18.15 10.51 16.48
C SER A 67 -18.44 9.32 15.54
N LEU A 68 -17.71 8.22 15.72
CA LEU A 68 -17.94 7.00 14.94
C LEU A 68 -19.34 6.45 15.21
N TYR A 69 -19.77 6.43 16.48
CA TYR A 69 -21.06 5.91 16.88
C TYR A 69 -22.20 6.66 16.18
N ARG A 70 -22.20 7.99 16.18
CA ARG A 70 -23.20 8.80 15.46
C ARG A 70 -23.22 8.52 13.96
N SER A 71 -22.04 8.46 13.34
CA SER A 71 -21.91 8.17 11.92
C SER A 71 -22.34 6.74 11.58
N ALA A 72 -22.06 5.79 12.49
CA ALA A 72 -22.47 4.40 12.38
C ALA A 72 -23.99 4.25 12.51
N LEU A 73 -24.64 4.96 13.44
CA LEU A 73 -26.11 4.97 13.54
C LEU A 73 -26.75 5.43 12.22
N HIS A 74 -26.22 6.50 11.62
CA HIS A 74 -26.73 6.99 10.34
C HIS A 74 -26.52 5.99 9.19
N LEU A 75 -25.32 5.41 9.08
CA LEU A 75 -25.01 4.40 8.06
C LEU A 75 -25.84 3.14 8.22
N LEU A 76 -25.95 2.62 9.44
CA LEU A 76 -26.73 1.43 9.76
C LEU A 76 -28.22 1.68 9.57
N GLY A 77 -28.71 2.88 9.88
CA GLY A 77 -30.07 3.32 9.59
C GLY A 77 -30.39 3.21 8.10
N TRP A 78 -29.54 3.77 7.23
CA TRP A 78 -29.69 3.59 5.78
C TRP A 78 -29.66 2.10 5.38
N CYS A 79 -28.71 1.31 5.89
CA CYS A 79 -28.68 -0.12 5.60
C CYS A 79 -29.96 -0.86 6.01
N LEU A 80 -30.58 -0.48 7.12
CA LEU A 80 -31.86 -1.03 7.57
C LEU A 80 -33.00 -0.63 6.62
N THR A 81 -33.05 0.62 6.16
CA THR A 81 -34.05 1.04 5.16
C THR A 81 -33.94 0.25 3.86
N LEU A 82 -32.74 -0.17 3.45
CA LEU A 82 -32.56 -0.99 2.25
C LEU A 82 -33.21 -2.38 2.40
N ILE A 83 -33.21 -2.95 3.60
CA ILE A 83 -33.68 -4.33 3.85
C ILE A 83 -35.16 -4.37 4.25
N GLU A 84 -35.65 -3.36 4.96
CA GLU A 84 -36.98 -3.40 5.59
C GLU A 84 -38.11 -2.80 4.74
N ASP A 85 -37.82 -2.07 3.66
CA ASP A 85 -38.87 -1.35 2.93
C ASP A 85 -39.77 -2.30 2.11
N ASP A 86 -40.93 -2.61 2.65
CA ASP A 86 -42.05 -3.25 1.94
C ASP A 86 -43.08 -2.19 1.49
N ASN A 87 -42.85 -0.89 1.73
CA ASN A 87 -43.84 0.15 1.40
C ASN A 87 -43.23 1.41 0.77
N ARG A 88 -43.58 1.62 -0.49
CA ARG A 88 -43.16 2.73 -1.37
C ARG A 88 -43.64 4.08 -0.84
N SER A 89 -42.88 4.80 0.00
CA SER A 89 -43.13 6.26 0.18
C SER A 89 -41.98 7.09 0.74
N HIS A 90 -41.13 6.59 1.66
CA HIS A 90 -40.12 7.45 2.29
C HIS A 90 -38.84 6.70 2.62
N MET A 91 -37.93 6.65 1.64
CA MET A 91 -36.55 6.19 1.87
C MET A 91 -35.75 7.32 2.53
N ALA A 92 -36.07 7.62 3.79
CA ALA A 92 -35.39 8.63 4.60
C ALA A 92 -35.15 8.06 6.00
N PRO A 93 -33.89 7.87 6.44
CA PRO A 93 -33.59 7.58 7.84
C PRO A 93 -33.87 8.83 8.69
N PRO A 94 -33.93 8.67 10.02
CA PRO A 94 -34.00 9.81 10.94
C PRO A 94 -32.89 10.83 10.66
N GLU A 95 -33.20 12.12 10.86
CA GLU A 95 -32.22 13.21 10.70
C GLU A 95 -30.95 12.94 11.54
N ARG A 96 -29.79 13.35 11.03
CA ARG A 96 -28.47 13.09 11.64
C ARG A 96 -28.38 13.47 13.13
N ASP A 97 -29.15 14.46 13.57
CA ASP A 97 -29.12 14.99 14.93
C ASP A 97 -30.19 14.39 15.87
N THR A 98 -31.12 13.55 15.38
CA THR A 98 -32.24 12.99 16.18
C THR A 98 -32.21 11.46 16.29
N ALA A 99 -31.22 10.79 15.71
CA ALA A 99 -31.11 9.33 15.75
C ALA A 99 -30.74 8.83 17.16
N GLY A 100 -31.74 8.38 17.91
CA GLY A 100 -31.54 7.56 19.11
C GLY A 100 -30.88 6.20 18.80
N PRO A 101 -30.51 5.42 19.83
CA PRO A 101 -29.91 4.10 19.63
C PRO A 101 -30.80 3.19 18.78
N LEU A 102 -30.20 2.54 17.77
CA LEU A 102 -30.92 1.60 16.92
C LEU A 102 -31.37 0.36 17.73
N PRO A 103 -32.63 -0.10 17.58
CA PRO A 103 -33.13 -1.27 18.28
C PRO A 103 -32.31 -2.53 17.99
N THR A 104 -31.95 -3.28 19.02
CA THR A 104 -31.01 -4.41 18.90
C THR A 104 -31.56 -5.54 18.02
N HIS A 105 -32.87 -5.74 17.96
CA HIS A 105 -33.50 -6.71 17.05
C HIS A 105 -33.30 -6.35 15.57
N ARG A 106 -33.30 -5.06 15.21
CA ARG A 106 -33.03 -4.58 13.84
C ARG A 106 -31.55 -4.77 13.49
N LEU A 107 -30.65 -4.45 14.42
CA LEU A 107 -29.22 -4.72 14.26
C LEU A 107 -28.91 -6.21 14.05
N ARG A 108 -29.60 -7.09 14.77
CA ARG A 108 -29.51 -8.54 14.58
C ARG A 108 -30.03 -8.98 13.21
N ALA A 109 -31.17 -8.44 12.76
CA ALA A 109 -31.71 -8.72 11.42
C ALA A 109 -30.72 -8.29 10.33
N LEU A 110 -30.14 -7.10 10.45
CA LEU A 110 -29.11 -6.60 9.53
C LEU A 110 -27.86 -7.50 9.53
N LEU A 111 -27.40 -7.93 10.70
CA LEU A 111 -26.27 -8.87 10.82
C LEU A 111 -26.57 -10.21 10.13
N GLY A 112 -27.80 -10.73 10.30
CA GLY A 112 -28.27 -11.98 9.71
C GLY A 112 -28.54 -11.92 8.20
N SER A 113 -28.76 -10.73 7.65
CA SER A 113 -29.07 -10.54 6.21
C SER A 113 -27.90 -10.93 5.29
N GLY A 114 -26.66 -10.89 5.77
CA GLY A 114 -25.48 -11.07 4.95
C GLY A 114 -25.17 -9.91 4.00
N LEU A 115 -25.82 -8.75 4.17
CA LEU A 115 -25.52 -7.52 3.44
C LEU A 115 -24.09 -7.05 3.75
N THR A 116 -23.39 -6.54 2.73
CA THR A 116 -22.06 -5.96 2.89
C THR A 116 -21.95 -4.61 2.20
N LEU A 117 -21.11 -3.72 2.72
CA LEU A 117 -20.85 -2.41 2.11
C LEU A 117 -20.26 -2.53 0.70
N ARG A 118 -19.53 -3.61 0.41
CA ARG A 118 -18.99 -3.88 -0.94
C ARG A 118 -20.09 -4.15 -1.95
N MET A 119 -21.14 -4.89 -1.57
CA MET A 119 -22.29 -5.14 -2.44
C MET A 119 -22.97 -3.83 -2.86
N ILE A 120 -23.05 -2.85 -1.96
CA ILE A 120 -23.58 -1.51 -2.27
C ILE A 120 -22.70 -0.81 -3.32
N GLY A 121 -21.38 -0.86 -3.15
CA GLY A 121 -20.44 -0.32 -4.15
C GLY A 121 -20.53 -1.03 -5.51
N TYR A 122 -20.74 -2.35 -5.52
CA TYR A 122 -20.93 -3.13 -6.74
C TYR A 122 -22.22 -2.72 -7.46
N PHE A 123 -23.33 -2.58 -6.73
CA PHE A 123 -24.60 -2.10 -7.26
C PHE A 123 -24.45 -0.72 -7.92
N LEU A 124 -23.85 0.24 -7.23
CA LEU A 124 -23.64 1.60 -7.77
C LEU A 124 -22.77 1.57 -9.03
N SER A 125 -21.71 0.76 -9.05
CA SER A 125 -20.84 0.63 -10.23
C SER A 125 -21.58 0.05 -11.45
N VAL A 126 -22.42 -0.97 -11.26
CA VAL A 126 -23.24 -1.54 -12.35
C VAL A 126 -24.33 -0.55 -12.79
N TYR A 127 -24.93 0.17 -11.84
CA TYR A 127 -25.93 1.20 -12.12
C TYR A 127 -25.36 2.35 -12.97
N GLU A 128 -24.14 2.79 -12.68
CA GLU A 128 -23.44 3.85 -13.44
C GLU A 128 -23.01 3.38 -14.82
N THR A 129 -22.39 2.21 -14.91
CA THR A 129 -21.77 1.72 -16.16
C THR A 129 -22.76 1.10 -17.14
N ARG A 130 -23.94 0.68 -16.67
CA ARG A 130 -24.97 -0.05 -17.44
C ARG A 130 -24.46 -1.31 -18.13
N ARG A 131 -23.26 -1.79 -17.75
CA ARG A 131 -22.58 -2.95 -18.32
C ARG A 131 -21.76 -3.66 -17.24
N ILE A 132 -22.14 -4.89 -16.90
CA ILE A 132 -21.48 -5.68 -15.86
C ILE A 132 -19.99 -5.88 -16.17
N ALA A 133 -19.62 -6.14 -17.42
CA ALA A 133 -18.21 -6.33 -17.80
C ALA A 133 -17.35 -5.07 -17.52
N ALA A 134 -17.87 -3.88 -17.83
CA ALA A 134 -17.18 -2.62 -17.60
C ALA A 134 -17.07 -2.31 -16.09
N ALA A 135 -18.14 -2.53 -15.32
CA ALA A 135 -18.09 -2.43 -13.86
C ALA A 135 -17.07 -3.40 -13.26
N ALA A 136 -17.03 -4.65 -13.74
CA ALA A 136 -16.10 -5.66 -13.26
C ALA A 136 -14.64 -5.24 -13.51
N GLN A 137 -14.32 -4.74 -14.71
CA GLN A 137 -13.00 -4.19 -15.00
C GLN A 137 -12.63 -3.02 -14.08
N ARG A 138 -13.54 -2.05 -13.89
CA ARG A 138 -13.33 -0.90 -12.98
C ARG A 138 -13.08 -1.34 -11.54
N LEU A 139 -13.70 -2.42 -11.11
CA LEU A 139 -13.58 -2.99 -9.77
C LEU A 139 -12.46 -4.04 -9.65
N SER A 140 -11.69 -4.31 -10.72
CA SER A 140 -10.68 -5.39 -10.76
C SER A 140 -11.24 -6.77 -10.40
N LEU A 141 -12.46 -7.07 -10.86
CA LEU A 141 -13.15 -8.35 -10.68
C LEU A 141 -13.40 -9.01 -12.04
N THR A 142 -13.65 -10.33 -12.01
CA THR A 142 -14.20 -11.00 -13.20
C THR A 142 -15.70 -10.72 -13.32
N GLN A 143 -16.21 -10.69 -14.55
CA GLN A 143 -17.65 -10.52 -14.80
C GLN A 143 -18.52 -11.59 -14.09
N PRO A 144 -18.17 -12.89 -14.08
CA PRO A 144 -18.92 -13.90 -13.31
C PRO A 144 -18.95 -13.62 -11.81
N THR A 145 -17.83 -13.14 -11.23
CA THR A 145 -17.78 -12.76 -9.82
C THR A 145 -18.73 -11.61 -9.52
N LEU A 146 -18.69 -10.53 -10.32
CA LEU A 146 -19.57 -9.38 -10.12
C LEU A 146 -21.05 -9.75 -10.29
N SER A 147 -21.39 -10.50 -11.33
CA SER A 147 -22.76 -10.96 -11.57
C SER A 147 -23.31 -11.77 -10.40
N ARG A 148 -22.48 -12.64 -9.80
CA ARG A 148 -22.87 -13.43 -8.62
C ARG A 148 -23.12 -12.55 -7.39
N GLN A 149 -22.30 -11.52 -7.18
CA GLN A 149 -22.46 -10.61 -6.05
C GLN A 149 -23.72 -9.73 -6.19
N ILE A 150 -24.04 -9.28 -7.40
CA ILE A 150 -25.29 -8.58 -7.68
C ILE A 150 -26.48 -9.50 -7.44
N GLY A 151 -26.48 -10.74 -7.95
CA GLY A 151 -27.57 -11.69 -7.70
C GLY A 151 -27.76 -12.01 -6.21
N ARG A 152 -26.65 -12.09 -5.45
CA ARG A 152 -26.72 -12.23 -3.99
C ARG A 152 -27.35 -11.01 -3.32
N LEU A 153 -27.02 -9.80 -3.76
CA LEU A 153 -27.67 -8.58 -3.27
C LEU A 153 -29.17 -8.57 -3.58
N GLU A 154 -29.56 -8.93 -4.81
CA GLU A 154 -30.97 -9.07 -5.21
C GLU A 154 -31.73 -10.05 -4.31
N THR A 155 -31.09 -11.18 -3.97
CA THR A 155 -31.66 -12.17 -3.04
C THR A 155 -31.82 -11.63 -1.62
N ILE A 156 -30.82 -10.90 -1.12
CA ILE A 156 -30.86 -10.30 0.22
C ILE A 156 -31.98 -9.25 0.31
N LEU A 157 -32.15 -8.45 -0.74
CA LEU A 157 -33.17 -7.40 -0.78
C LEU A 157 -34.56 -7.91 -1.20
N GLY A 158 -34.66 -9.13 -1.73
CA GLY A 158 -35.90 -9.68 -2.30
C GLY A 158 -36.36 -8.96 -3.59
N ARG A 159 -35.46 -8.28 -4.31
CA ARG A 159 -35.79 -7.41 -5.45
C ARG A 159 -34.88 -7.69 -6.63
N THR A 160 -35.45 -7.73 -7.84
CA THR A 160 -34.66 -7.69 -9.08
C THR A 160 -34.23 -6.26 -9.35
N LEU A 161 -32.92 -6.02 -9.40
CA LEU A 161 -32.33 -4.69 -9.57
C LEU A 161 -31.95 -4.42 -11.02
N PHE A 162 -31.56 -5.45 -11.77
CA PHE A 162 -31.14 -5.29 -13.15
C PHE A 162 -31.79 -6.32 -14.07
N ILE A 163 -32.23 -5.86 -15.24
CA ILE A 163 -32.70 -6.71 -16.34
C ILE A 163 -31.70 -6.68 -17.49
N ARG A 164 -31.50 -7.84 -18.13
CA ARG A 164 -30.62 -7.94 -19.30
C ARG A 164 -31.26 -7.25 -20.50
N SER A 165 -30.45 -6.55 -21.28
CA SER A 165 -30.84 -5.84 -22.49
C SER A 165 -29.79 -6.06 -23.58
N PRO A 166 -30.14 -5.95 -24.87
CA PRO A 166 -29.16 -6.01 -25.97
C PRO A 166 -27.98 -5.03 -25.82
N HIS A 167 -28.17 -3.93 -25.07
CA HIS A 167 -27.15 -2.89 -24.86
C HIS A 167 -26.36 -3.04 -23.54
N GLY A 168 -26.64 -4.08 -22.75
CA GLY A 168 -26.02 -4.32 -21.45
C GLY A 168 -27.04 -4.71 -20.39
N VAL A 169 -27.13 -3.92 -19.31
CA VAL A 169 -28.11 -4.09 -18.24
C VAL A 169 -28.86 -2.80 -17.96
N MET A 170 -30.17 -2.91 -17.76
CA MET A 170 -31.03 -1.78 -17.39
C MET A 170 -31.46 -1.92 -15.94
N PRO A 171 -31.39 -0.84 -15.13
CA PRO A 171 -31.94 -0.85 -13.79
C PRO A 171 -33.47 -0.96 -13.85
N THR A 172 -34.03 -1.67 -12.87
CA THR A 172 -35.48 -1.73 -12.65
C THR A 172 -35.96 -0.50 -11.86
N ALA A 173 -37.27 -0.31 -11.76
CA ALA A 173 -37.86 0.70 -10.87
C ALA A 173 -37.38 0.52 -9.40
N GLU A 174 -37.17 -0.72 -8.97
CA GLU A 174 -36.64 -1.02 -7.64
C GLU A 174 -35.18 -0.57 -7.48
N ALA A 175 -34.35 -0.74 -8.51
CA ALA A 175 -32.99 -0.19 -8.50
C ALA A 175 -32.95 1.33 -8.54
N GLU A 176 -33.89 1.98 -9.23
CA GLU A 176 -34.02 3.44 -9.20
C GLU A 176 -34.40 3.95 -7.82
N ALA A 177 -35.37 3.29 -7.17
CA ALA A 177 -35.76 3.60 -5.80
C ALA A 177 -34.58 3.42 -4.83
N LEU A 178 -33.82 2.34 -4.92
CA LEU A 178 -32.69 2.05 -4.02
C LEU A 178 -31.47 2.93 -4.22
N ARG A 179 -31.33 3.58 -5.38
CA ARG A 179 -30.13 4.35 -5.75
C ARG A 179 -29.75 5.37 -4.68
N GLN A 180 -30.70 6.18 -4.24
CA GLN A 180 -30.44 7.26 -3.30
C GLN A 180 -29.93 6.71 -1.95
N GLY A 181 -30.52 5.65 -1.44
CA GLY A 181 -30.12 5.02 -0.18
C GLY A 181 -28.73 4.41 -0.27
N CYS A 182 -28.45 3.70 -1.37
CA CYS A 182 -27.12 3.17 -1.65
C CYS A 182 -26.06 4.29 -1.76
N GLN A 183 -26.38 5.41 -2.40
CA GLN A 183 -25.49 6.58 -2.48
C GLN A 183 -25.24 7.19 -1.09
N GLN A 184 -26.25 7.25 -0.23
CA GLN A 184 -26.13 7.77 1.12
C GLN A 184 -25.31 6.85 2.03
N VAL A 185 -25.47 5.53 1.91
CA VAL A 185 -24.60 4.56 2.59
C VAL A 185 -23.14 4.74 2.15
N ASP A 186 -22.89 4.80 0.84
CA ASP A 186 -21.54 4.96 0.30
C ASP A 186 -20.94 6.33 0.66
N GLN A 187 -21.72 7.41 0.63
CA GLN A 187 -21.29 8.74 1.06
C GLN A 187 -20.97 8.76 2.55
N THR A 188 -21.84 8.20 3.41
CA THR A 188 -21.59 8.13 4.86
C THR A 188 -20.39 7.25 5.16
N HIS A 189 -20.24 6.11 4.47
CA HIS A 189 -19.07 5.26 4.59
C HIS A 189 -17.80 6.02 4.19
N ARG A 190 -17.79 6.70 3.04
CA ARG A 190 -16.67 7.56 2.62
C ARG A 190 -16.43 8.70 3.59
N GLN A 191 -17.46 9.28 4.19
CA GLN A 191 -17.34 10.34 5.19
C GLN A 191 -16.70 9.80 6.46
N ILE A 192 -17.11 8.64 6.97
CA ILE A 192 -16.43 7.96 8.08
C ILE A 192 -14.96 7.70 7.73
N MET A 193 -14.67 7.34 6.47
CA MET A 193 -13.31 7.16 5.97
C MET A 193 -12.53 8.48 5.74
N ARG A 194 -13.21 9.63 5.65
CA ARG A 194 -12.64 10.95 5.29
C ARG A 194 -12.66 11.99 6.41
N ASP A 195 -13.48 11.80 7.44
CA ASP A 195 -13.72 12.74 8.54
C ASP A 195 -12.39 13.12 9.22
N GLU A 196 -12.19 14.42 9.38
CA GLU A 196 -10.96 15.04 9.83
C GLU A 196 -10.57 14.65 11.28
N ASN A 197 -11.56 14.27 12.10
CA ASN A 197 -11.33 13.70 13.43
C ASN A 197 -10.71 12.29 13.37
N PHE A 198 -10.94 11.55 12.29
CA PHE A 198 -10.25 10.30 11.95
C PHE A 198 -9.02 10.56 11.06
N SER A 199 -8.93 11.73 10.42
CA SER A 199 -7.75 12.20 9.68
C SER A 199 -6.55 12.45 10.59
N TYR A 200 -6.77 12.90 11.83
CA TYR A 200 -5.69 13.02 12.83
C TYR A 200 -5.04 11.66 13.15
N PHE A 201 -5.72 10.54 12.88
CA PHE A 201 -5.22 9.17 13.03
C PHE A 201 -4.87 8.47 11.70
N ARG A 202 -4.76 9.21 10.57
CA ARG A 202 -3.97 8.78 9.39
C ARG A 202 -2.52 8.39 9.74
N ALA A 203 -2.08 8.68 10.97
CA ALA A 203 -0.82 8.26 11.59
C ALA A 203 -0.63 6.73 11.71
N PHE A 204 -1.57 5.89 11.25
CA PHE A 204 -1.41 4.43 11.15
C PHE A 204 -1.74 3.85 9.77
N ARG A 205 -1.69 4.64 8.68
CA ARG A 205 -1.38 4.02 7.37
C ARG A 205 0.07 3.58 7.41
N THR A 206 0.40 2.32 7.13
CA THR A 206 1.82 1.98 7.00
C THR A 206 2.50 2.95 6.03
N LEU A 207 3.65 3.49 6.41
CA LEU A 207 4.49 4.23 5.48
C LEU A 207 4.97 3.23 4.43
N LYS A 208 4.53 3.37 3.20
CA LYS A 208 4.84 2.46 2.10
C LYS A 208 6.02 3.00 1.31
N LEU A 209 7.19 2.45 1.60
CA LEU A 209 8.42 2.74 0.90
C LEU A 209 8.59 1.73 -0.24
N ALA A 210 8.59 2.19 -1.48
CA ALA A 210 9.09 1.39 -2.59
C ALA A 210 10.62 1.46 -2.64
N SER A 211 11.28 0.37 -3.01
CA SER A 211 12.73 0.35 -3.20
C SER A 211 13.09 -0.44 -4.45
N MET A 212 14.15 -0.01 -5.14
CA MET A 212 14.73 -0.80 -6.22
C MET A 212 15.31 -2.11 -5.69
N MET A 213 15.47 -3.11 -6.57
CA MET A 213 16.05 -4.40 -6.17
C MET A 213 17.50 -4.24 -5.67
N PRO A 214 17.84 -4.73 -4.46
CA PRO A 214 19.22 -4.83 -4.02
C PRO A 214 19.98 -5.87 -4.85
N THR A 215 21.30 -5.67 -4.99
CA THR A 215 22.18 -6.62 -5.71
C THR A 215 22.50 -7.86 -4.88
N SER A 216 22.56 -7.73 -3.55
CA SER A 216 22.87 -8.81 -2.62
C SER A 216 22.43 -8.47 -1.19
N SER A 217 22.48 -9.45 -0.29
CA SER A 217 22.23 -9.27 1.14
C SER A 217 23.19 -8.28 1.81
N ASP A 218 24.40 -8.12 1.27
CA ASP A 218 25.42 -7.24 1.81
C ASP A 218 25.52 -5.91 1.07
N SER A 219 24.65 -5.67 0.10
CA SER A 219 24.69 -4.42 -0.67
C SER A 219 24.40 -3.21 0.22
N SER A 220 24.99 -2.05 -0.11
CA SER A 220 24.75 -0.79 0.62
C SER A 220 23.27 -0.46 0.75
N LEU A 221 22.47 -0.75 -0.28
CA LEU A 221 21.01 -0.57 -0.25
C LEU A 221 20.36 -1.49 0.79
N THR A 222 20.70 -2.79 0.81
CA THR A 222 20.17 -3.73 1.81
C THR A 222 20.52 -3.29 3.23
N VAL A 223 21.76 -2.86 3.45
CA VAL A 223 22.22 -2.34 4.75
C VAL A 223 21.45 -1.07 5.14
N LEU A 224 21.25 -0.13 4.20
CA LEU A 224 20.46 1.08 4.41
C LEU A 224 19.01 0.75 4.82
N LEU A 225 18.34 -0.15 4.09
CA LEU A 225 16.98 -0.57 4.41
C LEU A 225 16.89 -1.28 5.77
N ALA A 226 17.85 -2.15 6.09
CA ALA A 226 17.88 -2.84 7.38
C ALA A 226 18.07 -1.86 8.55
N ASN A 227 18.97 -0.88 8.40
CA ASN A 227 19.18 0.17 9.38
C ASN A 227 17.96 1.10 9.49
N LEU A 228 17.28 1.38 8.39
CA LEU A 228 16.04 2.15 8.40
C LEU A 228 14.96 1.42 9.21
N VAL A 229 14.74 0.13 8.97
CA VAL A 229 13.79 -0.68 9.75
C VAL A 229 14.17 -0.70 11.24
N ARG A 230 15.45 -0.84 11.55
CA ARG A 230 15.97 -0.80 12.93
C ARG A 230 15.69 0.55 13.59
N LEU A 231 16.02 1.66 12.93
CA LEU A 231 15.78 3.01 13.41
C LEU A 231 14.29 3.24 13.64
N TRP A 232 13.45 2.88 12.67
CA TRP A 232 12.00 3.06 12.73
C TRP A 232 11.38 2.32 13.92
N ARG A 233 11.83 1.08 14.15
CA ARG A 233 11.40 0.25 15.28
C ARG A 233 11.91 0.80 16.63
N HIS A 234 13.20 1.15 16.71
CA HIS A 234 13.82 1.64 17.95
C HIS A 234 13.20 2.96 18.42
N ARG A 235 13.00 3.90 17.50
CA ARG A 235 12.35 5.19 17.77
C ARG A 235 10.83 5.09 17.93
N ARG A 236 10.27 3.88 17.72
CA ARG A 236 8.81 3.59 17.74
C ARG A 236 8.03 4.58 16.87
N TYR A 237 8.58 4.91 15.70
CA TYR A 237 7.92 5.84 14.79
C TYR A 237 6.57 5.28 14.34
N GLN A 238 5.57 6.15 14.36
CA GLN A 238 4.26 5.91 13.77
C GLN A 238 4.11 6.78 12.52
N PRO A 239 3.50 6.24 11.46
CA PRO A 239 3.02 4.86 11.29
C PRO A 239 4.11 3.78 11.14
N PRO A 240 3.75 2.47 11.17
CA PRO A 240 4.67 1.38 10.85
C PRO A 240 5.20 1.47 9.42
N LEU A 241 6.43 1.03 9.17
CA LEU A 241 7.05 1.03 7.85
C LEU A 241 6.78 -0.29 7.10
N THR A 242 6.38 -0.21 5.83
CA THR A 242 6.35 -1.33 4.88
C THR A 242 7.28 -1.02 3.71
N ILE A 243 8.13 -1.98 3.35
CA ILE A 243 9.05 -1.84 2.22
C ILE A 243 8.62 -2.83 1.13
N SER A 244 8.49 -2.35 -0.11
CA SER A 244 8.21 -3.19 -1.28
C SER A 244 9.30 -3.02 -2.31
N THR A 245 9.89 -4.12 -2.72
CA THR A 245 10.94 -4.11 -3.74
C THR A 245 10.31 -4.23 -5.12
N ILE A 246 10.46 -3.20 -5.95
CA ILE A 246 9.75 -3.09 -7.23
C ILE A 246 10.60 -2.37 -8.28
N ALA A 247 10.33 -2.61 -9.56
CA ALA A 247 11.03 -1.94 -10.65
C ALA A 247 10.69 -0.43 -10.70
N ALA A 248 11.65 0.38 -11.16
CA ALA A 248 11.53 1.83 -11.21
C ALA A 248 10.26 2.34 -11.94
N PRO A 249 9.84 1.80 -13.10
CA PRO A 249 8.62 2.26 -13.76
C PRO A 249 7.36 2.08 -12.89
N GLN A 250 7.21 0.91 -12.26
CA GLN A 250 6.08 0.60 -11.38
C GLN A 250 6.13 1.39 -10.07
N MET A 251 7.33 1.73 -9.59
CA MET A 251 7.51 2.64 -8.46
C MET A 251 6.97 4.03 -8.78
N VAL A 252 7.34 4.58 -9.95
CA VAL A 252 6.89 5.89 -10.40
C VAL A 252 5.37 5.95 -10.51
N GLU A 253 4.76 4.98 -11.20
CA GLU A 253 3.29 4.87 -11.28
C GLU A 253 2.66 4.75 -9.89
N GLY A 254 3.25 3.93 -9.02
CA GLY A 254 2.76 3.75 -7.66
C GLY A 254 2.86 5.00 -6.78
N LEU A 255 3.85 5.88 -7.01
CA LEU A 255 3.95 7.18 -6.34
C LEU A 255 2.90 8.16 -6.86
N LEU A 256 2.66 8.20 -8.17
CA LEU A 256 1.68 9.09 -8.79
C LEU A 256 0.25 8.74 -8.36
N ASP A 257 -0.08 7.45 -8.30
CA ASP A 257 -1.41 6.93 -7.91
C ASP A 257 -1.61 6.81 -6.38
N GLY A 258 -0.58 7.11 -5.58
CA GLY A 258 -0.63 7.03 -4.12
C GLY A 258 -0.66 5.60 -3.55
N ARG A 259 -0.16 4.61 -4.31
CA ARG A 259 0.11 3.25 -3.81
C ARG A 259 1.34 3.21 -2.91
N PHE A 260 2.33 4.06 -3.15
CA PHE A 260 3.52 4.28 -2.31
C PHE A 260 3.58 5.73 -1.85
N ASP A 261 4.15 5.96 -0.66
CA ASP A 261 4.34 7.30 -0.11
C ASP A 261 5.70 7.88 -0.52
N ALA A 262 6.71 7.01 -0.62
CA ALA A 262 8.06 7.36 -1.07
C ALA A 262 8.74 6.20 -1.80
N GLY A 263 9.77 6.50 -2.58
CA GLY A 263 10.55 5.56 -3.37
C GLY A 263 12.05 5.76 -3.22
N LEU A 264 12.81 4.67 -3.12
CA LEU A 264 14.29 4.67 -3.21
C LEU A 264 14.72 4.12 -4.57
N SER A 265 15.25 4.99 -5.43
CA SER A 265 15.61 4.61 -6.80
C SER A 265 16.81 5.41 -7.31
N ASP A 266 17.47 4.88 -8.34
CA ASP A 266 18.55 5.46 -9.12
C ASP A 266 18.05 6.17 -10.40
N LEU A 267 16.74 6.45 -10.47
CA LEU A 267 16.12 7.25 -11.53
C LEU A 267 16.87 8.58 -11.72
N ILE A 268 17.26 8.85 -12.97
CA ILE A 268 17.89 10.13 -13.35
C ILE A 268 16.84 11.11 -13.90
N ASP A 269 15.78 10.62 -14.56
CA ASP A 269 14.68 11.48 -15.01
C ASP A 269 13.51 11.29 -14.06
N ILE A 270 13.18 12.35 -13.33
CA ILE A 270 12.10 12.36 -12.35
C ILE A 270 10.93 13.12 -12.98
N PRO A 271 9.73 12.51 -13.05
CA PRO A 271 8.52 13.19 -13.52
C PRO A 271 8.24 14.50 -12.77
N LEU A 272 7.64 15.46 -13.46
CA LEU A 272 7.39 16.82 -12.93
C LEU A 272 6.54 16.85 -11.65
N ASP A 273 5.65 15.87 -11.46
CA ASP A 273 4.77 15.78 -10.29
C ASP A 273 5.46 15.16 -9.06
N LEU A 274 6.70 14.70 -9.21
CA LEU A 274 7.50 14.11 -8.15
C LEU A 274 8.64 15.05 -7.75
N ASP A 275 8.97 15.03 -6.46
CA ASP A 275 10.17 15.64 -5.90
C ASP A 275 11.17 14.55 -5.50
N SER A 276 12.42 14.95 -5.31
CA SER A 276 13.46 14.04 -4.84
C SER A 276 14.52 14.70 -3.97
N ALA A 277 15.21 13.89 -3.19
CA ALA A 277 16.41 14.25 -2.44
C ALA A 277 17.51 13.24 -2.74
N GLU A 278 18.71 13.73 -3.06
CA GLU A 278 19.88 12.87 -3.25
C GLU A 278 20.32 12.29 -1.90
N LEU A 279 20.45 10.96 -1.85
CA LEU A 279 20.93 10.27 -0.66
C LEU A 279 22.40 9.90 -0.82
N GLU A 280 22.77 9.25 -1.91
CA GLU A 280 24.12 8.74 -2.10
C GLU A 280 24.56 8.88 -3.56
N LYS A 281 25.82 9.27 -3.75
CA LYS A 281 26.51 9.19 -5.04
C LYS A 281 27.55 8.08 -4.99
N SER A 282 27.31 7.01 -5.73
CA SER A 282 28.18 5.85 -5.76
C SER A 282 29.06 5.89 -7.01
N ALA A 283 30.36 5.63 -6.83
CA ALA A 283 31.28 5.36 -7.93
C ALA A 283 30.85 4.08 -8.67
N ILE A 284 31.19 3.98 -9.95
CA ILE A 284 30.89 2.81 -10.78
C ILE A 284 32.19 2.08 -11.09
N PHE A 285 32.14 0.75 -11.09
CA PHE A 285 33.27 -0.13 -11.35
C PHE A 285 32.91 -1.14 -12.44
N LEU A 286 33.90 -1.51 -13.24
CA LEU A 286 33.88 -2.73 -14.05
C LEU A 286 34.44 -3.85 -13.18
N VAL A 287 33.63 -4.89 -12.95
CA VAL A 287 33.86 -5.90 -11.91
C VAL A 287 34.03 -7.28 -12.54
N PHE A 288 35.05 -8.00 -12.07
CA PHE A 288 35.40 -9.35 -12.47
C PHE A 288 35.51 -10.25 -11.23
N GLY A 289 35.25 -11.55 -11.37
CA GLY A 289 35.59 -12.53 -10.35
C GLY A 289 37.10 -12.52 -10.08
N ARG A 290 37.52 -12.56 -8.81
CA ARG A 290 38.93 -12.35 -8.44
C ARG A 290 39.89 -13.33 -9.12
N ALA A 291 39.48 -14.59 -9.25
CA ALA A 291 40.27 -15.63 -9.92
C ALA A 291 40.37 -15.46 -11.45
N HIS A 292 39.48 -14.66 -12.05
CA HIS A 292 39.37 -14.46 -13.49
C HIS A 292 39.62 -13.00 -13.89
N SER A 293 40.40 -12.28 -13.07
CA SER A 293 40.73 -10.89 -13.28
C SER A 293 41.47 -10.69 -14.61
N PRO A 294 41.23 -9.58 -15.33
CA PRO A 294 42.01 -9.26 -16.52
C PRO A 294 43.50 -9.08 -16.17
N PRO A 295 44.42 -9.31 -17.13
CA PRO A 295 45.84 -9.04 -16.94
C PRO A 295 46.08 -7.61 -16.44
N PRO A 296 47.09 -7.39 -15.56
CA PRO A 296 47.43 -6.07 -15.06
C PRO A 296 47.64 -5.05 -16.19
N GLY A 297 47.04 -3.87 -16.06
CA GLY A 297 47.16 -2.80 -17.04
C GLY A 297 46.26 -2.93 -18.27
N GLN A 298 45.46 -3.99 -18.39
CA GLN A 298 44.47 -4.11 -19.45
C GLN A 298 43.38 -3.04 -19.29
N THR A 299 43.08 -2.31 -20.37
CA THR A 299 42.05 -1.26 -20.35
C THR A 299 40.65 -1.88 -20.36
N PRO A 300 39.63 -1.19 -19.80
CA PRO A 300 38.25 -1.66 -19.84
C PRO A 300 37.73 -2.00 -21.24
N ARG A 301 38.15 -1.24 -22.27
CA ARG A 301 37.81 -1.50 -23.67
C ARG A 301 38.27 -2.88 -24.14
N ILE A 302 39.52 -3.25 -23.85
CA ILE A 302 40.07 -4.55 -24.26
C ILE A 302 39.41 -5.67 -23.45
N ALA A 303 39.19 -5.46 -22.15
CA ALA A 303 38.53 -6.46 -21.31
C ALA A 303 37.08 -6.74 -21.79
N LEU A 304 36.29 -5.70 -22.06
CA LEU A 304 34.90 -5.87 -22.52
C LEU A 304 34.76 -6.51 -23.91
N ALA A 305 35.82 -6.49 -24.72
CA ALA A 305 35.84 -7.22 -25.99
C ALA A 305 36.02 -8.74 -25.80
N SER A 306 36.64 -9.16 -24.69
CA SER A 306 37.04 -10.56 -24.46
C SER A 306 36.17 -11.30 -23.43
N TYR A 307 35.45 -10.58 -22.58
CA TYR A 307 34.62 -11.15 -21.51
C TYR A 307 33.14 -11.02 -21.84
N LEU A 308 32.33 -11.98 -21.37
CA LEU A 308 30.88 -11.86 -21.36
C LEU A 308 30.48 -10.72 -20.42
N LEU A 309 29.78 -9.70 -20.93
CA LEU A 309 29.24 -8.61 -20.12
C LEU A 309 27.82 -8.95 -19.69
N ALA A 310 27.60 -9.10 -18.38
CA ALA A 310 26.26 -9.19 -17.84
C ALA A 310 25.66 -7.78 -17.65
N VAL A 311 24.43 -7.59 -18.12
CA VAL A 311 23.70 -6.32 -18.04
C VAL A 311 22.32 -6.52 -17.41
N PRO A 312 21.82 -5.55 -16.64
CA PRO A 312 20.45 -5.58 -16.16
C PRO A 312 19.46 -5.29 -17.30
N ALA A 313 18.18 -5.62 -17.08
CA ALA A 313 17.12 -5.32 -18.03
C ALA A 313 16.97 -3.82 -18.33
N LEU A 314 16.42 -3.54 -19.52
CA LEU A 314 16.10 -2.19 -19.99
C LEU A 314 15.22 -1.42 -18.98
N GLY A 315 15.44 -0.12 -18.90
CA GLY A 315 14.70 0.79 -18.02
C GLY A 315 15.22 0.89 -16.58
N THR A 316 16.27 0.16 -16.21
CA THR A 316 16.96 0.33 -14.91
C THR A 316 18.02 1.42 -14.98
N GLY A 317 18.30 2.11 -13.86
CA GLY A 317 19.35 3.13 -13.83
C GLY A 317 20.74 2.56 -14.11
N LEU A 318 21.05 1.38 -13.54
CA LEU A 318 22.29 0.66 -13.82
C LEU A 318 22.44 0.28 -15.31
N ARG A 319 21.37 -0.16 -16.00
CA ARG A 319 21.43 -0.44 -17.45
C ARG A 319 21.76 0.83 -18.22
N ARG A 320 21.11 1.94 -17.88
CA ARG A 320 21.34 3.22 -18.55
C ARG A 320 22.76 3.77 -18.33
N VAL A 321 23.32 3.61 -17.14
CA VAL A 321 24.73 3.98 -16.88
C VAL A 321 25.68 3.09 -17.68
N THR A 322 25.39 1.79 -17.77
CA THR A 322 26.16 0.83 -18.57
C THR A 322 26.13 1.20 -20.05
N ASP A 323 24.94 1.40 -20.63
CA ASP A 323 24.77 1.76 -22.04
C ASP A 323 25.46 3.09 -22.35
N ARG A 324 25.30 4.09 -21.47
CA ARG A 324 25.96 5.40 -21.62
C ARG A 324 27.48 5.28 -21.60
N TYR A 325 28.04 4.45 -20.71
CA TYR A 325 29.48 4.21 -20.66
C TYR A 325 29.97 3.55 -21.95
N LEU A 326 29.30 2.49 -22.41
CA LEU A 326 29.68 1.79 -23.64
C LEU A 326 29.64 2.74 -24.85
N ASP A 327 28.57 3.52 -24.98
CA ASP A 327 28.38 4.46 -26.09
C ASP A 327 29.41 5.60 -26.06
N GLN A 328 29.55 6.31 -24.94
CA GLN A 328 30.45 7.46 -24.83
C GLN A 328 31.93 7.09 -24.91
N GLU A 329 32.31 5.89 -24.47
CA GLU A 329 33.68 5.39 -24.64
C GLU A 329 33.90 4.69 -25.99
N GLY A 330 32.86 4.54 -26.83
CA GLY A 330 32.92 3.82 -28.10
C GLY A 330 33.34 2.36 -27.96
N ILE A 331 32.85 1.68 -26.93
CA ILE A 331 33.15 0.28 -26.60
C ILE A 331 32.00 -0.61 -27.05
N THR A 332 32.30 -1.60 -27.89
CA THR A 332 31.36 -2.66 -28.25
C THR A 332 31.76 -3.94 -27.50
N PRO A 333 30.91 -4.45 -26.58
CA PRO A 333 31.19 -5.70 -25.88
C PRO A 333 31.24 -6.88 -26.84
N GLY A 334 32.10 -7.86 -26.57
CA GLY A 334 32.21 -9.08 -27.39
C GLY A 334 30.97 -9.98 -27.28
N SER A 335 30.36 -10.04 -26.09
CA SER A 335 29.11 -10.77 -25.85
C SER A 335 28.36 -10.15 -24.67
N ILE A 336 27.02 -10.22 -24.70
CA ILE A 336 26.14 -9.67 -23.67
C ILE A 336 25.21 -10.77 -23.14
N PHE A 337 25.03 -10.80 -21.82
CA PHE A 337 24.03 -11.59 -21.12
C PHE A 337 23.09 -10.65 -20.35
N GLU A 338 21.80 -10.67 -20.66
CA GLU A 338 20.81 -9.84 -19.97
C GLU A 338 20.06 -10.62 -18.88
N THR A 339 19.89 -10.03 -17.69
CA THR A 339 19.09 -10.61 -16.61
C THR A 339 18.37 -9.55 -15.77
N GLN A 340 17.20 -9.89 -15.24
CA GLN A 340 16.49 -9.07 -14.25
C GLN A 340 16.92 -9.36 -12.81
N SER A 341 17.68 -10.43 -12.58
CA SER A 341 18.17 -10.83 -11.26
C SER A 341 19.59 -10.31 -11.03
N LEU A 342 19.71 -9.23 -10.26
CA LEU A 342 21.00 -8.65 -9.90
C LEU A 342 21.84 -9.59 -9.02
N SER A 343 21.21 -10.42 -8.19
CA SER A 343 21.89 -11.42 -7.39
C SER A 343 22.47 -12.57 -8.22
N LEU A 344 21.75 -13.03 -9.25
CA LEU A 344 22.29 -13.97 -10.24
C LEU A 344 23.47 -13.35 -10.98
N MET A 345 23.34 -12.10 -11.42
CA MET A 345 24.42 -11.38 -12.10
C MET A 345 25.67 -11.31 -11.23
N LEU A 346 25.54 -10.88 -9.97
CA LEU A 346 26.68 -10.82 -9.05
C LEU A 346 27.31 -12.20 -8.83
N ARG A 347 26.49 -13.24 -8.68
CA ARG A 347 26.99 -14.61 -8.51
C ARG A 347 27.82 -15.08 -9.71
N LEU A 348 27.35 -14.83 -10.93
CA LEU A 348 28.07 -15.17 -12.16
C LEU A 348 29.38 -14.39 -12.31
N VAL A 349 29.42 -13.14 -11.82
CA VAL A 349 30.65 -12.36 -11.74
C VAL A 349 31.63 -12.97 -10.75
N GLU A 350 31.20 -13.28 -9.53
CA GLU A 350 32.04 -13.88 -8.49
C GLU A 350 32.61 -15.22 -8.91
N ASP A 351 31.81 -16.04 -9.60
CA ASP A 351 32.23 -17.34 -10.17
C ASP A 351 33.12 -17.18 -11.42
N GLY A 352 33.29 -15.96 -11.95
CA GLY A 352 34.14 -15.64 -13.10
C GLY A 352 33.55 -15.96 -14.47
N THR A 353 32.26 -16.27 -14.53
CA THR A 353 31.55 -16.56 -15.79
C THR A 353 31.39 -15.31 -16.66
N CYS A 354 31.22 -14.15 -16.02
CA CYS A 354 31.06 -12.88 -16.70
C CYS A 354 31.72 -11.73 -15.92
N CYS A 355 31.74 -10.56 -16.55
CA CYS A 355 32.00 -9.29 -15.89
C CYS A 355 30.72 -8.45 -15.86
N ALA A 356 30.67 -7.44 -14.98
CA ALA A 356 29.54 -6.52 -14.92
C ALA A 356 29.98 -5.12 -14.52
N ILE A 357 29.22 -4.11 -14.95
CA ILE A 357 29.36 -2.75 -14.46
C ILE A 357 28.45 -2.59 -13.24
N LEU A 358 29.03 -2.30 -12.07
CA LEU A 358 28.33 -2.27 -10.79
C LEU A 358 28.70 -1.04 -9.96
N PRO A 359 27.75 -0.47 -9.18
CA PRO A 359 28.05 0.60 -8.25
C PRO A 359 28.84 0.09 -7.04
N ALA A 360 29.65 0.99 -6.48
CA ALA A 360 30.32 0.81 -5.19
C ALA A 360 29.33 0.31 -4.13
N GLY A 361 29.72 -0.71 -3.37
CA GLY A 361 28.85 -1.29 -2.34
C GLY A 361 27.83 -2.31 -2.85
N SER A 362 27.86 -2.69 -4.13
CA SER A 362 27.04 -3.80 -4.65
C SER A 362 27.65 -5.18 -4.43
N PHE A 363 28.95 -5.22 -4.15
CA PHE A 363 29.81 -6.41 -4.11
C PHE A 363 30.80 -6.30 -2.96
N ARG A 364 31.38 -7.45 -2.55
CA ARG A 364 32.42 -7.50 -1.53
C ARG A 364 33.81 -7.43 -2.18
N SER A 365 34.63 -6.44 -1.83
CA SER A 365 35.95 -6.20 -2.45
C SER A 365 36.90 -7.40 -2.39
N HIS A 366 36.72 -8.32 -1.44
CA HIS A 366 37.57 -9.51 -1.33
C HIS A 366 37.24 -10.59 -2.36
N ALA A 367 36.00 -10.63 -2.88
CA ALA A 367 35.50 -11.65 -3.80
C ALA A 367 35.75 -11.29 -5.28
N VAL A 368 36.02 -10.02 -5.57
CA VAL A 368 36.10 -9.49 -6.94
C VAL A 368 37.34 -8.64 -7.16
N HIS A 369 37.71 -8.46 -8.43
CA HIS A 369 38.58 -7.39 -8.89
C HIS A 369 37.74 -6.30 -9.54
N ALA A 370 37.93 -5.04 -9.14
CA ALA A 370 37.11 -3.93 -9.56
C ALA A 370 37.98 -2.80 -10.14
N ILE A 371 37.70 -2.42 -11.38
CA ILE A 371 38.37 -1.32 -12.09
C ILE A 371 37.45 -0.10 -12.04
N PRO A 372 37.87 1.05 -11.44
CA PRO A 372 37.02 2.23 -11.37
C PRO A 372 36.79 2.84 -12.75
N LEU A 373 35.55 3.24 -13.03
CA LEU A 373 35.22 4.04 -14.19
C LEU A 373 35.49 5.54 -13.92
N PRO A 374 35.65 6.37 -14.97
CA PRO A 374 35.78 7.82 -14.81
C PRO A 374 34.65 8.44 -13.99
N ASP A 375 34.97 9.49 -13.23
CA ASP A 375 34.06 10.16 -12.28
C ASP A 375 32.76 10.74 -12.89
N ARG A 376 32.70 10.91 -14.22
CA ARG A 376 31.46 11.28 -14.93
C ARG A 376 30.39 10.17 -14.91
N TYR A 377 30.81 8.92 -14.66
CA TYR A 377 29.93 7.75 -14.51
C TYR A 377 29.68 7.50 -13.03
N ARG A 378 28.62 8.13 -12.52
CA ARG A 378 28.16 7.98 -11.13
C ARG A 378 26.71 7.55 -11.12
N MET A 379 26.35 6.75 -10.13
CA MET A 379 24.95 6.44 -9.85
C MET A 379 24.51 7.25 -8.63
N THR A 380 23.31 7.82 -8.68
CA THR A 380 22.77 8.59 -7.56
C THR A 380 21.52 7.94 -7.05
N THR A 381 21.57 7.42 -5.83
CA THR A 381 20.39 6.93 -5.12
C THR A 381 19.63 8.12 -4.59
N ARG A 382 18.33 8.18 -4.88
CA ARG A 382 17.43 9.26 -4.48
C ARG A 382 16.27 8.71 -3.67
N LEU A 383 15.84 9.51 -2.68
CA LEU A 383 14.49 9.41 -2.16
C LEU A 383 13.57 10.22 -3.08
N ILE A 384 12.44 9.66 -3.49
CA ILE A 384 11.48 10.26 -4.42
C ILE A 384 10.09 10.22 -3.77
N TRP A 385 9.31 11.29 -3.89
CA TRP A 385 7.95 11.36 -3.37
C TRP A 385 7.08 12.27 -4.26
N LYS A 386 5.76 12.21 -4.10
CA LYS A 386 4.84 13.11 -4.83
C LYS A 386 4.88 14.52 -4.24
N LYS A 387 4.98 15.58 -5.06
CA LYS A 387 5.07 16.98 -4.59
C LYS A 387 3.96 17.35 -3.60
N GLU A 388 2.73 17.03 -3.97
CA GLU A 388 1.53 17.29 -3.16
C GLU A 388 1.19 16.11 -2.22
N HIS A 389 2.21 15.45 -1.66
CA HIS A 389 1.98 14.33 -0.74
C HIS A 389 1.14 14.81 0.47
N PRO A 390 0.05 14.11 0.83
CA PRO A 390 -0.87 14.55 1.88
C PRO A 390 -0.25 14.60 3.29
N ASN A 391 0.97 14.06 3.45
CA ASN A 391 1.72 14.11 4.69
C ASN A 391 3.21 14.37 4.37
N LEU A 392 3.62 15.61 4.18
CA LEU A 392 5.04 15.92 3.93
C LEU A 392 5.91 15.76 5.18
N ALA A 393 5.32 15.85 6.38
CA ALA A 393 6.05 15.68 7.64
C ALA A 393 6.63 14.26 7.79
N ILE A 394 5.91 13.22 7.34
CA ILE A 394 6.44 11.85 7.37
C ILE A 394 7.57 11.64 6.36
N ILE A 395 7.52 12.31 5.21
CA ILE A 395 8.60 12.30 4.21
C ILE A 395 9.84 12.98 4.81
N GLY A 396 9.66 14.13 5.46
CA GLY A 396 10.76 14.81 6.16
C GLY A 396 11.40 13.94 7.25
N ARG A 397 10.60 13.16 7.99
CA ARG A 397 11.13 12.19 8.96
C ARG A 397 11.90 11.06 8.30
N LEU A 398 11.40 10.54 7.19
CA LEU A 398 12.09 9.51 6.41
C LEU A 398 13.44 10.03 5.88
N GLN A 399 13.47 11.24 5.34
CA GLN A 399 14.69 11.92 4.90
C GLN A 399 15.69 12.07 6.04
N ALA A 400 15.27 12.59 7.18
CA ALA A 400 16.14 12.79 8.34
C ALA A 400 16.71 11.46 8.86
N GLY A 401 15.89 10.41 8.93
CA GLY A 401 16.35 9.09 9.36
C GLY A 401 17.33 8.45 8.38
N LEU A 402 17.12 8.60 7.07
CA LEU A 402 18.07 8.13 6.05
C LEU A 402 19.39 8.90 6.13
N ALA A 403 19.35 10.22 6.33
CA ALA A 403 20.55 11.03 6.50
C ALA A 403 21.35 10.65 7.77
N GLU A 404 20.67 10.38 8.89
CA GLU A 404 21.29 9.88 10.14
C GLU A 404 22.06 8.57 9.88
N ILE A 405 21.42 7.60 9.22
CA ILE A 405 22.02 6.31 8.90
C ILE A 405 23.26 6.45 8.01
N GLN A 406 23.21 7.36 7.03
CA GLN A 406 24.35 7.60 6.14
C GLN A 406 25.51 8.29 6.84
N ALA A 407 25.24 9.24 7.74
CA ALA A 407 26.26 9.89 8.54
C ALA A 407 27.01 8.89 9.44
N GLU A 408 26.27 7.95 10.06
CA GLU A 408 26.85 6.88 10.87
C GLU A 408 27.74 5.94 10.03
N ALA A 409 27.28 5.54 8.84
CA ALA A 409 28.06 4.69 7.93
C ALA A 409 29.36 5.35 7.47
N GLY A 410 29.33 6.66 7.15
CA GLY A 410 30.53 7.43 6.79
C GLY A 410 31.54 7.57 7.94
N SER A 411 31.06 7.62 9.18
CA SER A 411 31.91 7.67 10.38
C SER A 411 32.59 6.33 10.69
N ALA A 412 31.90 5.21 10.46
CA ALA A 412 32.43 3.85 10.64
C ALA A 412 33.46 3.49 9.57
N GLY A 413 33.23 3.92 8.31
CA GLY A 413 34.17 3.72 7.20
C GLY A 413 35.50 4.44 7.42
N ARG A 414 35.52 5.63 8.03
CA ARG A 414 36.77 6.35 8.38
C ARG A 414 37.58 5.67 9.48
N LYS A 415 36.95 4.92 10.39
CA LYS A 415 37.64 4.19 11.48
C LYS A 415 38.20 2.82 11.06
N SER A 416 37.82 2.31 9.88
CA SER A 416 38.31 1.03 9.35
C SER A 416 39.45 1.20 8.33
N VAL A 417 39.79 2.44 7.97
CA VAL A 417 40.82 2.81 6.97
C VAL A 417 41.98 3.59 7.60
N ALA A 418 41.90 3.91 8.89
CA ALA A 418 43.01 4.37 9.73
C ALA A 418 43.46 3.21 10.61
#